data_AF-A0A7S2SDG4-F1
#
_entry.id   AF-A0A7S2SDG4-F1
#
_cell.length_a   1.000
_cell.length_b   1.000
_cell.length_c   1.000
_cell.angle_alpha   90.00
_cell.angle_beta   90.00
_cell.angle_gamma   90.00
#
_symmetry.space_group_name_H-M   'P 1'
#
loop_
_entity.id
_entity.type
_entity.pdbx_description
1 polymer ?
#
loop_
_entity_poly.entity_id
_entity_poly.type
_entity_poly.pdbx_seq_one_letter_code
_entity_poly.pdbx_strand_id
1 'polypeptide(L)'
;ERSTVPFIPWGPASIQVALARSSPYIPALHKVSGFLLANHTSMAQLLDSLLKQYDQIRKRNAFLDNYRKEPMFRDSLDEFDSARETVQDLSDEYRACERDDYVNYSFGGGRPSL
;
A
#
# COMPACT_ATOMS: atom_id res chain seq x y z
N GLU A 1 16.79 25.97 -8.26
CA GLU A 1 16.46 25.58 -6.87
C GLU A 1 16.03 24.12 -6.89
N ARG A 2 16.86 23.19 -6.40
CA ARG A 2 16.59 21.74 -6.52
C ARG A 2 15.78 21.30 -5.30
N SER A 3 14.46 21.28 -5.45
CA SER A 3 13.58 20.55 -4.53
C SER A 3 13.97 19.07 -4.59
N THR A 4 14.70 18.62 -3.57
CA THR A 4 15.19 17.25 -3.49
C THR A 4 14.02 16.43 -2.95
N VAL A 5 13.49 15.53 -3.79
CA VAL A 5 12.45 14.59 -3.36
C VAL A 5 13.03 13.76 -2.20
N PRO A 6 12.34 13.68 -1.05
CA PRO A 6 12.82 12.88 0.07
C PRO A 6 12.73 11.40 -0.30
N PHE A 7 13.85 10.69 -0.13
CA PHE A 7 13.91 9.23 -0.24
C PHE A 7 13.97 8.60 1.15
N ILE A 8 13.85 7.28 1.21
CA ILE A 8 14.00 6.51 2.44
C ILE A 8 15.33 6.86 3.16
N PRO A 9 15.32 7.03 4.49
CA PRO A 9 16.52 7.47 5.22
C PRO A 9 17.51 6.35 5.53
N TRP A 10 17.04 5.10 5.51
CA TRP A 10 17.80 3.92 5.90
C TRP A 10 18.54 3.23 4.74
N GLY A 11 18.53 3.83 3.55
CA GLY A 11 19.20 3.28 2.37
C GLY A 11 19.50 4.35 1.32
N PRO A 12 20.35 4.04 0.33
CA PRO A 12 20.62 4.97 -0.76
C PRO A 12 19.37 5.16 -1.64
N ALA A 13 19.20 6.35 -2.20
CA ALA A 13 18.14 6.64 -3.16
C ALA A 13 18.28 5.75 -4.41
N SER A 14 17.23 5.00 -4.75
CA SER A 14 17.19 4.12 -5.92
C SER A 14 16.39 4.76 -7.04
N ILE A 15 17.06 5.09 -8.15
CA ILE A 15 16.43 5.63 -9.36
C ILE A 15 16.91 4.78 -10.54
N GLN A 16 15.98 4.10 -11.22
CA GLN A 16 16.26 3.30 -12.39
C GLN A 16 15.61 3.93 -13.62
N VAL A 17 16.34 3.96 -14.73
CA VAL A 17 15.88 4.53 -15.99
C VAL A 17 16.03 3.49 -17.09
N ALA A 18 14.92 3.19 -17.77
CA ALA A 18 14.89 2.34 -18.94
C ALA A 18 14.45 3.16 -20.15
N LEU A 19 15.27 3.17 -21.22
CA LEU A 19 14.93 3.84 -22.47
C LEU A 19 14.20 2.86 -23.39
N ALA A 20 12.92 3.11 -23.63
CA ALA A 20 12.13 2.36 -24.60
C ALA A 20 12.03 3.11 -25.93
N ARG A 21 12.02 2.38 -27.04
CA ARG A 21 11.73 2.95 -28.36
C ARG A 21 10.21 3.15 -28.48
N SER A 22 9.81 4.26 -29.06
CA SER A 22 8.40 4.48 -29.42
C SER A 22 7.94 3.44 -30.44
N SER A 23 6.66 3.07 -30.39
CA SER A 23 6.07 2.13 -31.34
C SER A 23 6.08 2.72 -32.76
N PRO A 24 6.54 1.97 -33.79
CA PRO A 24 6.54 2.43 -35.17
C PRO A 24 5.15 2.39 -35.82
N TYR A 25 4.17 1.73 -35.20
CA TYR A 25 2.84 1.51 -35.76
C TYR A 25 1.79 2.51 -35.28
N ILE A 26 2.14 3.37 -34.31
CA ILE A 26 1.24 4.36 -33.75
C ILE A 26 1.84 5.73 -34.03
N PRO A 27 1.11 6.64 -34.70
CA PRO A 27 1.60 8.00 -34.92
C PRO A 27 1.79 8.69 -33.56
N ALA A 28 3.04 9.02 -33.22
CA ALA A 28 3.35 9.70 -31.98
C ALA A 28 3.01 11.19 -32.08
N LEU A 29 2.12 11.68 -31.19
CA LEU A 29 1.76 13.09 -31.12
C LEU A 29 2.90 13.97 -30.54
N HIS A 30 3.76 13.36 -29.71
CA HIS A 30 4.88 14.03 -29.04
C HIS A 30 6.20 13.31 -29.30
N LYS A 31 7.31 14.05 -29.32
CA LYS A 31 8.66 13.53 -29.61
C LYS A 31 9.24 12.69 -28.47
N VAL A 32 8.78 12.90 -27.23
CA VAL A 32 9.26 12.22 -26.02
C VAL A 32 8.06 11.96 -25.11
N SER A 33 7.98 10.75 -24.56
CA SER A 33 7.07 10.38 -23.47
C SER A 33 7.87 9.85 -22.28
N GLY A 34 7.34 10.04 -21.08
CA GLY A 34 7.93 9.53 -19.85
C GLY A 34 6.85 8.83 -19.03
N PHE A 35 7.22 7.70 -18.43
CA PHE A 35 6.39 6.96 -17.49
C PHE A 35 7.20 6.75 -16.22
N LEU A 36 6.64 7.15 -15.07
CA LEU A 36 7.26 6.97 -13.77
C LEU A 36 6.53 5.87 -13.01
N LEU A 37 7.22 4.77 -12.74
CA LEU A 37 6.80 3.78 -11.77
C LEU A 37 7.47 4.12 -10.43
N ALA A 38 6.71 4.70 -9.50
CA ALA A 38 7.21 5.08 -8.18
C ALA A 38 6.59 4.19 -7.09
N ASN A 39 7.44 3.57 -6.27
CA ASN A 39 7.01 3.05 -4.97
C ASN A 39 7.16 4.18 -3.94
N HIS A 40 6.07 4.57 -3.31
CA HIS A 40 6.04 5.73 -2.40
C HIS A 40 5.18 5.43 -1.17
N THR A 41 5.68 5.79 0.02
CA THR A 41 5.06 5.49 1.33
C THR A 41 3.72 6.20 1.56
N SER A 42 3.40 7.22 0.76
CA SER A 42 2.07 7.86 0.79
C SER A 42 0.91 6.90 0.51
N MET A 43 1.18 5.69 -0.02
CA MET A 43 0.19 4.61 -0.11
C MET A 43 -0.51 4.35 1.24
N ALA A 44 0.19 4.50 2.38
CA ALA A 44 -0.39 4.37 3.71
C ALA A 44 -1.62 5.27 3.93
N GLN A 45 -1.59 6.51 3.41
CA GLN A 45 -2.71 7.46 3.55
C GLN A 45 -3.97 6.96 2.85
N LEU A 46 -3.81 6.30 1.70
CA LEU A 46 -4.91 5.68 0.97
C LEU A 46 -5.45 4.49 1.77
N LEU A 47 -4.57 3.61 2.27
CA LEU A 47 -4.96 2.45 3.08
C LEU A 47 -5.71 2.88 4.34
N ASP A 48 -5.23 3.89 5.07
CA ASP A 48 -5.90 4.44 6.25
C ASP A 48 -7.29 5.00 5.91
N SER A 49 -7.45 5.63 4.75
CA SER A 49 -8.73 6.16 4.30
C SER A 49 -9.71 5.04 3.96
N LEU A 50 -9.22 3.94 3.37
CA LEU A 50 -10.01 2.75 3.10
C LEU A 50 -10.41 2.03 4.39
N LEU A 51 -9.50 1.86 5.34
CA LEU A 51 -9.78 1.29 6.66
C LEU A 51 -10.85 2.08 7.40
N LYS A 52 -10.76 3.41 7.41
CA LYS A 52 -11.80 4.27 8.02
C LYS A 52 -13.17 4.05 7.38
N GLN A 53 -13.24 3.96 6.06
CA GLN A 53 -14.51 3.71 5.35
C GLN A 53 -15.06 2.33 5.68
N TYR A 54 -14.19 1.31 5.66
CA TYR A 54 -14.53 -0.05 6.03
C TYR A 54 -15.08 -0.12 7.47
N ASP A 55 -14.39 0.48 8.44
CA ASP A 55 -14.79 0.46 9.84
C ASP A 55 -16.18 1.10 10.05
N GLN A 56 -16.52 2.16 9.30
CA GLN A 56 -17.85 2.78 9.38
C GLN A 56 -18.97 1.86 8.90
N ILE A 57 -18.73 1.09 7.85
CA ILE A 57 -19.69 0.13 7.30
C ILE A 57 -19.79 -1.08 8.24
N ARG A 58 -18.64 -1.61 8.69
CA ARG A 58 -18.52 -2.78 9.56
C ARG A 58 -19.17 -2.55 10.92
N LYS A 59 -19.01 -1.37 11.53
CA LYS A 59 -19.65 -1.00 12.82
C LYS A 59 -21.17 -1.07 12.78
N ARG A 60 -21.78 -0.85 11.61
CA ARG A 60 -23.23 -0.93 11.41
C ARG A 60 -23.69 -2.31 10.96
N ASN A 61 -22.76 -3.25 10.79
CA ASN A 61 -23.00 -4.55 10.19
C ASN A 61 -23.77 -4.48 8.85
N ALA A 62 -23.54 -3.41 8.08
CA ALA A 62 -24.25 -3.16 6.84
C ALA A 62 -23.72 -4.04 5.70
N PHE A 63 -24.63 -4.47 4.81
CA PHE A 63 -24.32 -5.26 3.60
C PHE A 63 -23.70 -6.66 3.84
N LEU A 64 -23.78 -7.20 5.06
CA LEU A 64 -23.19 -8.51 5.40
C LEU A 64 -24.05 -9.72 5.03
N ASP A 65 -25.34 -9.53 4.79
CA ASP A 65 -26.29 -10.64 4.60
C ASP A 65 -26.03 -11.49 3.36
N ASN A 66 -25.43 -10.89 2.33
CA ASN A 66 -25.02 -11.64 1.14
C ASN A 66 -23.74 -12.44 1.38
N TYR A 67 -22.81 -11.93 2.19
CA TYR A 67 -21.58 -12.63 2.51
C TYR A 67 -21.85 -13.86 3.37
N ARG A 68 -22.77 -13.78 4.35
CA ARG A 68 -23.17 -14.93 5.20
C ARG A 68 -23.71 -16.14 4.44
N LYS A 69 -24.13 -15.97 3.18
CA LYS A 69 -24.60 -17.08 2.32
C LYS A 69 -23.44 -17.89 1.75
N GLU A 70 -22.26 -17.30 1.68
CA GLU A 70 -21.06 -17.94 1.14
C GLU A 70 -20.44 -18.89 2.19
N PRO A 71 -19.88 -20.05 1.76
CA PRO A 71 -19.32 -21.04 2.68
C PRO A 71 -18.24 -20.48 3.62
N MET A 72 -17.44 -19.52 3.16
CA MET A 72 -16.37 -18.87 3.92
C MET A 72 -16.87 -18.09 5.14
N PHE A 73 -18.10 -17.59 5.11
CA PHE A 73 -18.67 -16.72 6.14
C PHE A 73 -19.88 -17.33 6.85
N ARG A 74 -20.06 -18.65 6.70
CA ARG A 74 -21.24 -19.37 7.21
C ARG A 74 -21.26 -19.40 8.74
N ASP A 75 -20.11 -19.62 9.35
CA ASP A 75 -19.98 -19.86 10.79
C ASP A 75 -19.50 -18.61 11.54
N SER A 76 -18.62 -17.81 10.93
CA SER A 76 -18.16 -16.53 11.50
C SER A 76 -17.80 -15.51 10.42
N LEU A 77 -17.63 -14.25 10.85
CA LEU A 77 -17.18 -13.15 10.00
C LEU A 77 -15.72 -12.77 10.30
N ASP A 78 -14.99 -13.63 11.00
CA ASP A 78 -13.65 -13.32 11.53
C ASP A 78 -12.63 -13.09 10.41
N GLU A 79 -12.87 -13.68 9.24
CA GLU A 79 -12.06 -13.45 8.02
C GLU A 79 -12.02 -11.96 7.64
N PHE A 80 -13.10 -11.21 7.86
CA PHE A 80 -13.11 -9.76 7.64
C PHE A 80 -12.23 -9.01 8.64
N ASP A 81 -12.17 -9.49 9.88
CA ASP A 81 -11.39 -8.86 10.93
C ASP A 81 -9.89 -9.16 10.73
N SER A 82 -9.54 -10.38 10.31
CA SER A 82 -8.19 -10.78 9.87
C SER A 82 -7.70 -9.98 8.65
N ALA A 83 -8.56 -9.82 7.63
CA ALA A 83 -8.22 -9.02 6.46
C ALA A 83 -8.00 -7.54 6.82
N ARG A 84 -8.81 -6.99 7.74
CA ARG A 84 -8.66 -5.62 8.24
C ARG A 84 -7.35 -5.44 9.02
N GLU A 85 -6.98 -6.40 9.85
CA GLU A 85 -5.71 -6.40 10.59
C GLU A 85 -4.51 -6.43 9.62
N THR A 86 -4.56 -7.30 8.61
CA THR A 86 -3.49 -7.38 7.61
C THR A 86 -3.25 -6.06 6.87
N VAL A 87 -4.33 -5.32 6.52
CA VAL A 87 -4.21 -4.01 5.87
C VAL A 87 -3.69 -2.94 6.84
N GLN A 88 -4.03 -3.04 8.12
CA GLN A 88 -3.50 -2.15 9.16
C GLN A 88 -2.01 -2.36 9.35
N ASP A 89 -1.57 -3.61 9.47
CA ASP A 89 -0.16 -3.95 9.59
C ASP A 89 0.64 -3.42 8.40
N LEU A 90 0.10 -3.55 7.19
CA LEU A 90 0.71 -2.99 5.99
C LEU A 90 0.81 -1.46 6.06
N SER A 91 -0.23 -0.77 6.52
CA SER A 91 -0.21 0.70 6.69
C SER A 91 0.85 1.12 7.71
N ASP A 92 0.94 0.39 8.82
CA ASP A 92 1.89 0.66 9.89
C ASP A 92 3.34 0.36 9.45
N GLU A 93 3.56 -0.68 8.64
CA GLU A 93 4.86 -0.97 8.02
C GLU A 93 5.30 0.16 7.06
N TYR A 94 4.39 0.68 6.22
CA TYR A 94 4.69 1.83 5.37
C TYR A 94 5.07 3.08 6.18
N ARG A 95 4.41 3.34 7.32
CA ARG A 95 4.77 4.43 8.23
C ARG A 95 6.11 4.20 8.91
N ALA A 96 6.41 2.95 9.27
CA ALA A 96 7.70 2.58 9.83
C ALA A 96 8.84 2.81 8.83
N CYS A 97 8.60 2.61 7.51
CA CYS A 97 9.59 2.85 6.45
C CYS A 97 10.05 4.30 6.35
N GLU A 98 9.30 5.26 6.87
CA GLU A 98 9.69 6.69 6.88
C GLU A 98 10.66 7.03 8.02
N ARG A 99 10.90 6.10 8.94
CA ARG A 99 11.77 6.30 10.11
C ARG A 99 13.19 5.77 9.87
N ASP A 100 14.16 6.41 10.51
CA ASP A 100 15.58 6.01 10.44
C ASP A 100 15.84 4.64 11.07
N ASP A 101 15.04 4.26 12.08
CA ASP A 101 15.16 3.00 12.82
C ASP A 101 14.44 1.82 12.13
N TYR A 102 13.94 1.99 10.91
CA TYR A 102 13.21 0.96 10.18
C TYR A 102 13.98 -0.37 10.05
N VAL A 103 15.29 -0.30 9.84
CA VAL A 103 16.15 -1.50 9.74
C VAL A 103 16.03 -2.33 11.03
N ASN A 104 16.07 -1.68 12.19
CA ASN A 104 15.93 -2.36 13.48
C ASN A 104 14.48 -2.79 13.74
N TYR A 105 13.49 -2.05 13.26
CA TYR A 105 12.07 -2.44 13.32
C TYR A 105 11.83 -3.76 12.57
N SER A 106 12.44 -3.94 11.39
CA SER A 106 12.32 -5.16 10.60
C SER A 106 13.02 -6.37 11.24
N PHE A 107 14.21 -6.19 11.81
CA PHE A 107 14.99 -7.28 12.43
C PHE A 107 14.68 -7.55 13.91
N GLY A 108 14.08 -6.59 14.61
CA GLY A 108 13.94 -6.58 16.07
C GLY A 108 12.64 -7.18 16.63
N GLY A 109 11.85 -7.90 15.83
CA GLY A 109 10.65 -8.57 16.35
C GLY A 109 9.56 -7.59 16.80
N GLY A 110 9.38 -6.46 16.09
CA GLY A 110 8.23 -5.56 16.29
C GLY A 110 6.87 -6.17 15.95
N ARG A 111 6.84 -7.45 15.54
CA ARG A 111 5.61 -8.23 15.39
C ARG A 111 5.33 -8.92 16.72
N PRO A 112 4.21 -8.62 17.41
CA PRO A 112 3.68 -9.57 18.36
C PRO A 112 3.46 -10.88 17.58
N SER A 113 4.13 -11.94 18.03
CA SER A 113 3.90 -13.28 17.50
C SER A 113 2.41 -13.60 17.64
N LEU A 114 1.75 -13.92 16.52
CA LEU A 114 0.48 -14.66 16.52
C LEU A 114 0.65 -15.99 17.27
#